data_AF-A0AAD9NLV7-F1
#
_entry.id   AF-A0AAD9NLV7-F1
#
_cell.length_a   1.000
_cell.length_b   1.000
_cell.length_c   1.000
_cell.angle_alpha   90.00
_cell.angle_beta   90.00
_cell.angle_gamma   90.00
#
_symmetry.space_group_name_H-M   'P 1'
#
loop_
_entity.id
_entity.type
_entity.pdbx_description
1 polymer ?
#
loop_
_entity_poly.entity_id
_entity_poly.type
_entity_poly.pdbx_seq_one_letter_code
_entity_poly.pdbx_strand_id
1 'polypeptide(L)'
;MCVCMYVCMYVCIYVVCDVCMYVCMYVCMYVCMYVCMYVCMYVCMYVCMYVCMYVCMYVCMYVCMYVCMYVCMYVCMYVCMYVCMYVCMYVCMYVCMYVCMYVCMYVCMYVCMYVCMYVCMYVCMYVCMYVCMYVCMYVCM
;
A
#
# COMPACT_ATOMS: atom_id res chain seq x y z
N MET A 1 -78.89 -18.00 -57.77
CA MET A 1 -77.70 -17.14 -57.67
C MET A 1 -77.66 -16.31 -56.39
N CYS A 2 -78.78 -15.74 -55.93
CA CYS A 2 -78.80 -14.90 -54.72
C CYS A 2 -78.41 -15.64 -53.41
N VAL A 3 -78.87 -16.88 -53.22
CA VAL A 3 -78.59 -17.65 -51.99
C VAL A 3 -77.11 -18.04 -51.88
N CYS A 4 -76.48 -18.49 -52.98
CA CYS A 4 -75.06 -18.83 -52.99
C CYS A 4 -74.16 -17.61 -52.72
N MET A 5 -74.49 -16.43 -53.26
CA MET A 5 -73.72 -15.21 -52.95
C MET A 5 -73.93 -14.75 -51.50
N TYR A 6 -75.14 -14.91 -50.95
CA TYR A 6 -75.41 -14.53 -49.56
C TYR A 6 -74.67 -15.43 -48.58
N VAL A 7 -74.68 -16.75 -48.80
CA VAL A 7 -73.96 -17.71 -47.96
C VAL A 7 -72.45 -17.53 -48.09
N CYS A 8 -71.92 -17.35 -49.31
CA CYS A 8 -70.49 -17.07 -49.49
C CYS A 8 -70.07 -15.76 -48.82
N MET A 9 -70.85 -14.68 -48.93
CA MET A 9 -70.52 -13.44 -48.23
C MET A 9 -70.62 -13.59 -46.72
N TYR A 10 -71.66 -14.24 -46.20
CA TYR A 10 -71.82 -14.40 -44.76
C TYR A 10 -70.70 -15.26 -44.16
N VAL A 11 -70.34 -16.37 -44.82
CA VAL A 11 -69.24 -17.23 -44.38
C VAL A 11 -67.89 -16.52 -44.52
N CYS A 12 -67.62 -15.86 -45.65
CA CYS A 12 -66.38 -15.10 -45.80
C CYS A 12 -66.27 -13.98 -44.75
N ILE A 13 -67.33 -13.24 -44.48
CA ILE A 13 -67.28 -12.12 -43.54
C ILE A 13 -67.17 -12.65 -42.10
N TYR A 14 -68.01 -13.59 -41.68
CA TYR A 14 -67.92 -14.12 -40.31
C TYR A 14 -66.60 -14.85 -40.07
N VAL A 15 -66.21 -15.78 -40.94
CA VAL A 15 -65.00 -16.58 -40.70
C VAL A 15 -63.75 -15.72 -40.80
N VAL A 16 -63.65 -14.82 -41.78
CA VAL A 16 -62.47 -13.95 -41.87
C VAL A 16 -62.47 -12.93 -40.74
N CYS A 17 -63.60 -12.27 -40.43
CA CYS A 17 -63.60 -11.29 -39.36
C CYS A 17 -63.37 -11.92 -37.99
N ASP A 18 -64.07 -12.99 -37.62
CA ASP A 18 -63.89 -13.62 -36.29
C ASP A 18 -62.51 -14.26 -36.15
N VAL A 19 -62.04 -15.01 -37.16
CA VAL A 19 -60.72 -15.65 -37.06
C VAL A 19 -59.60 -14.61 -37.09
N CYS A 20 -59.67 -13.59 -37.95
CA CYS A 20 -58.65 -12.55 -37.96
C CYS A 20 -58.67 -11.73 -36.67
N MET A 21 -59.84 -11.38 -36.14
CA MET A 21 -59.95 -10.63 -34.87
C MET A 21 -59.46 -11.47 -33.69
N TYR A 22 -59.85 -12.75 -33.62
CA TYR A 22 -59.42 -13.64 -32.54
C TYR A 22 -57.92 -13.91 -32.60
N VAL A 23 -57.37 -14.19 -33.78
CA VAL A 23 -55.92 -14.41 -33.94
C VAL A 23 -55.14 -13.13 -33.68
N CYS A 24 -55.57 -11.97 -34.20
CA CYS A 24 -54.89 -10.70 -33.91
C CYS A 24 -54.94 -10.36 -32.42
N MET A 25 -56.09 -10.51 -31.76
CA MET A 25 -56.21 -10.22 -30.33
C MET A 25 -55.41 -11.19 -29.49
N TYR A 26 -55.51 -12.49 -29.75
CA TYR A 26 -54.84 -13.52 -28.96
C TYR A 26 -53.33 -13.48 -29.17
N VAL A 27 -52.86 -13.34 -30.42
CA VAL A 27 -51.43 -13.23 -30.72
C VAL A 27 -50.87 -11.91 -30.22
N CYS A 28 -51.54 -10.77 -30.42
CA CYS A 28 -51.04 -9.51 -29.87
C CYS A 28 -51.01 -9.52 -28.35
N MET A 29 -52.08 -9.96 -27.68
CA MET A 29 -52.12 -9.99 -26.22
C MET A 29 -51.10 -10.96 -25.65
N TYR A 30 -51.02 -12.18 -26.20
CA TYR A 30 -50.12 -13.19 -25.68
C TYR A 30 -48.66 -12.85 -25.98
N VAL A 31 -48.32 -12.42 -27.20
CA VAL A 31 -46.95 -12.04 -27.55
C VAL A 31 -46.55 -10.76 -26.82
N CYS A 32 -47.38 -9.71 -26.79
CA CYS A 32 -47.03 -8.49 -26.05
C CYS A 32 -46.91 -8.77 -24.56
N MET A 33 -47.87 -9.44 -23.93
CA MET A 33 -47.80 -9.69 -22.48
C MET A 33 -46.65 -10.63 -22.14
N TYR A 34 -46.51 -11.74 -22.84
CA TYR A 34 -45.50 -12.75 -22.50
C TYR A 34 -44.10 -12.26 -22.84
N VAL A 35 -43.89 -11.66 -24.02
CA VAL A 35 -42.56 -11.16 -24.40
C VAL A 35 -42.21 -9.93 -23.58
N CYS A 36 -43.11 -8.95 -23.38
CA CYS A 36 -42.77 -7.80 -22.53
C CYS A 36 -42.55 -8.22 -21.09
N MET A 37 -43.42 -9.03 -20.48
CA MET A 37 -43.24 -9.43 -19.09
C MET A 37 -41.99 -10.29 -18.92
N TYR A 38 -41.78 -11.29 -19.77
CA TYR A 38 -40.66 -12.21 -19.61
C TYR A 38 -39.34 -11.53 -19.95
N VAL A 39 -39.26 -10.78 -21.05
CA VAL A 39 -38.02 -10.08 -21.42
C VAL A 39 -37.74 -8.95 -20.44
N CYS A 40 -38.72 -8.10 -20.08
CA CYS A 40 -38.45 -7.05 -19.10
C CYS A 40 -38.09 -7.62 -17.74
N MET A 41 -38.85 -8.59 -17.20
CA MET A 41 -38.54 -9.13 -15.88
C MET A 41 -37.22 -9.89 -15.88
N TYR A 42 -36.98 -10.74 -16.87
CA TYR A 42 -35.76 -11.56 -16.89
C TYR A 42 -34.53 -10.74 -17.20
N VAL A 43 -34.58 -9.83 -18.20
CA VAL A 43 -33.44 -8.97 -18.52
C VAL A 43 -33.20 -7.97 -17.41
N CYS A 44 -34.23 -7.29 -16.87
CA CYS A 44 -34.01 -6.36 -15.76
C CYS A 44 -33.49 -7.09 -14.52
N MET A 45 -34.11 -8.19 -14.10
CA MET A 45 -33.65 -8.90 -12.90
C MET A 45 -32.26 -9.50 -13.10
N TYR A 46 -32.00 -10.17 -14.22
CA TYR A 46 -30.72 -10.83 -14.45
C TYR A 46 -29.61 -9.81 -14.68
N VAL A 47 -29.82 -8.78 -15.50
CA VAL A 47 -28.81 -7.75 -15.74
C VAL A 47 -28.61 -6.91 -14.49
N CYS A 48 -29.65 -6.45 -13.80
CA CYS A 48 -29.45 -5.69 -12.56
C CYS A 48 -28.78 -6.54 -11.49
N MET A 49 -29.24 -7.76 -11.23
CA MET A 49 -28.63 -8.59 -10.18
C MET A 49 -27.21 -8.99 -10.53
N TYR A 50 -26.97 -9.45 -11.76
CA TYR A 50 -25.65 -9.94 -12.16
C TYR A 50 -24.65 -8.79 -12.29
N VAL A 51 -25.03 -7.67 -12.93
CA VAL A 51 -24.14 -6.51 -13.05
C VAL A 51 -23.93 -5.86 -11.69
N CYS A 52 -24.96 -5.63 -10.88
CA CYS A 52 -24.75 -5.05 -9.54
C CYS A 52 -23.93 -5.99 -8.66
N MET A 53 -24.25 -7.27 -8.57
CA MET A 53 -23.48 -8.20 -7.72
C MET A 53 -22.06 -8.37 -8.22
N TYR A 54 -21.86 -8.59 -9.51
CA TYR A 54 -20.53 -8.84 -10.06
C TYR A 54 -19.68 -7.58 -10.04
N VAL A 55 -20.20 -6.43 -10.48
CA VAL A 55 -19.44 -5.18 -10.47
C VAL A 55 -19.20 -4.72 -9.04
N CYS A 56 -20.21 -4.72 -8.16
CA CYS A 56 -19.97 -4.30 -6.77
C CYS A 56 -19.03 -5.26 -6.04
N MET A 57 -19.22 -6.58 -6.14
CA MET A 57 -18.32 -7.53 -5.47
C MET A 57 -16.91 -7.48 -6.05
N TYR A 58 -16.77 -7.48 -7.37
CA TYR A 58 -15.45 -7.51 -8.00
C TYR A 58 -14.73 -6.19 -7.80
N VAL A 59 -15.39 -5.04 -8.01
CA VAL A 59 -14.77 -3.73 -7.79
C VAL A 59 -14.47 -3.53 -6.31
N CYS A 60 -15.40 -3.80 -5.39
CA CYS A 60 -15.12 -3.65 -3.97
C CYS A 60 -14.00 -4.59 -3.51
N MET A 61 -14.05 -5.88 -3.85
CA MET A 61 -13.01 -6.83 -3.41
C MET A 61 -11.67 -6.50 -4.05
N TYR A 62 -11.63 -6.23 -5.36
CA TYR A 62 -10.37 -5.97 -6.05
C TYR A 62 -9.78 -4.63 -5.64
N VAL A 63 -10.57 -3.56 -5.61
CA VAL A 63 -10.08 -2.24 -5.20
C VAL A 63 -9.70 -2.25 -3.72
N CYS A 64 -10.53 -2.77 -2.82
CA CYS A 64 -10.17 -2.82 -1.40
C CYS A 64 -8.94 -3.71 -1.17
N MET A 65 -8.89 -4.93 -1.72
CA MET A 65 -7.74 -5.81 -1.51
C MET A 65 -6.48 -5.24 -2.14
N TYR A 66 -6.55 -4.77 -3.39
CA TYR A 66 -5.37 -4.27 -4.08
C TYR A 66 -4.87 -2.96 -3.47
N VAL A 67 -5.76 -2.01 -3.19
CA VAL A 67 -5.37 -0.74 -2.57
C VAL A 67 -4.90 -0.97 -1.14
N CYS A 68 -5.62 -1.74 -0.31
CA CYS A 68 -5.16 -2.01 1.06
C CYS A 68 -3.84 -2.78 1.06
N MET A 69 -3.69 -3.85 0.27
CA MET A 69 -2.45 -4.62 0.24
C MET A 69 -1.29 -3.80 -0.32
N TYR A 70 -1.50 -3.08 -1.42
CA TYR A 70 -0.44 -2.29 -2.04
C TYR A 70 -0.04 -1.12 -1.15
N VAL A 71 -1.00 -0.34 -0.64
CA VAL A 71 -0.71 0.79 0.24
C VAL A 71 -0.10 0.30 1.55
N CYS A 72 -0.65 -0.72 2.21
CA CYS A 72 -0.07 -1.25 3.45
C CYS A 72 1.33 -1.82 3.21
N MET A 73 1.54 -2.64 2.18
CA MET A 73 2.85 -3.22 1.91
C MET A 73 3.86 -2.14 1.52
N TYR A 74 3.50 -1.23 0.62
CA TYR A 74 4.43 -0.22 0.13
C TYR A 74 4.74 0.80 1.21
N VAL A 75 3.74 1.32 1.93
CA VAL A 75 3.95 2.29 3.00
C VAL A 75 4.67 1.63 4.17
N CYS A 76 4.26 0.44 4.63
CA CYS A 76 4.95 -0.21 5.75
C CYS A 76 6.38 -0.60 5.35
N MET A 77 6.62 -1.20 4.18
CA MET A 77 7.97 -1.57 3.77
C MET A 77 8.83 -0.32 3.56
N TYR A 78 8.33 0.69 2.86
CA TYR A 78 9.10 1.89 2.59
C TYR A 78 9.40 2.64 3.89
N VAL A 79 8.39 2.91 4.72
CA VAL A 79 8.58 3.64 5.98
C VAL A 79 9.46 2.83 6.93
N CYS A 80 9.22 1.53 7.13
CA CYS A 80 10.06 0.73 8.01
C CYS A 80 11.49 0.63 7.49
N MET A 81 11.70 0.37 6.19
CA MET A 81 13.05 0.30 5.63
C MET A 81 13.76 1.64 5.68
N TYR A 82 13.11 2.73 5.27
CA TYR A 82 13.74 4.05 5.27
C TYR A 82 14.04 4.51 6.69
N VAL A 83 13.07 4.42 7.60
CA VAL A 83 13.26 4.86 8.99
C VAL A 83 14.28 3.97 9.69
N CYS A 84 14.20 2.64 9.59
CA CYS A 84 15.19 1.76 10.19
C CYS A 84 16.58 1.98 9.59
N MET A 85 16.72 2.04 8.27
CA MET A 85 18.03 2.26 7.63
C MET A 85 18.59 3.64 7.99
N TYR A 86 17.78 4.69 7.93
CA TYR A 86 18.24 6.04 8.21
C TYR A 86 18.58 6.19 9.69
N VAL A 87 17.71 5.76 10.61
CA VAL A 87 17.97 5.84 12.05
C VAL A 87 19.15 4.95 12.42
N CYS A 88 19.22 3.69 11.97
CA CYS A 88 20.37 2.84 12.28
C CYS A 88 21.67 3.39 11.70
N MET A 89 21.69 3.80 10.43
CA MET A 89 22.90 4.35 9.82
C MET A 89 23.32 5.65 10.49
N TYR A 90 22.39 6.58 10.70
CA TYR A 90 22.71 7.88 11.28
C TYR A 90 23.13 7.73 12.74
N VAL A 91 22.37 7.00 13.56
CA VAL A 91 22.71 6.80 14.97
C VAL A 91 24.00 5.99 15.10
N CYS A 92 24.17 4.87 14.38
CA CYS A 92 25.41 4.10 14.47
C CYS A 92 26.61 4.91 13.96
N MET A 93 26.52 5.57 12.82
CA MET A 93 27.63 6.36 12.30
C MET A 93 27.95 7.53 13.21
N TYR A 94 26.94 8.30 13.63
CA TYR A 94 27.17 9.48 14.46
C TYR A 94 27.66 9.07 15.84
N VAL A 95 27.02 8.14 16.53
CA VAL A 95 27.45 7.70 17.86
C VAL A 95 28.81 7.02 17.79
N CYS A 96 29.05 6.08 16.87
CA CYS A 96 30.35 5.42 16.78
C CYS A 96 31.45 6.42 16.39
N MET A 97 31.23 7.28 15.40
CA MET A 97 32.25 8.26 15.00
C MET A 97 32.49 9.27 16.10
N TYR A 98 31.45 9.84 16.70
CA TYR A 98 31.61 10.87 17.72
C TYR A 98 32.24 10.28 18.97
N VAL A 99 31.74 9.14 19.48
CA VAL A 99 32.28 8.51 20.68
C VAL A 99 33.70 8.00 20.43
N CYS A 100 33.97 7.30 19.33
CA CYS A 100 35.33 6.83 19.04
C CYS A 100 36.29 8.00 18.84
N MET A 101 35.91 9.04 18.08
CA MET A 101 36.78 10.19 17.87
C MET A 101 36.99 10.96 19.16
N TYR A 102 35.93 11.28 19.92
CA TYR A 102 36.09 12.01 21.18
C TYR A 102 36.88 11.19 22.17
N VAL A 103 36.47 9.95 22.47
CA VAL A 103 37.14 9.14 23.49
C VAL A 103 38.57 8.85 23.09
N CYS A 104 38.84 8.43 21.85
CA CYS A 104 40.22 8.17 21.43
C CYS A 104 41.05 9.45 21.42
N MET A 105 40.56 10.55 20.86
CA MET A 105 41.33 11.80 20.82
C MET A 105 41.54 12.38 22.21
N TYR A 106 40.50 12.48 23.04
CA TYR A 106 40.62 13.03 24.38
C TYR A 106 41.47 12.13 25.26
N VAL A 107 41.21 10.82 25.31
CA VAL A 107 42.00 9.93 26.16
C VAL A 107 43.44 9.87 25.67
N CYS A 108 43.70 9.67 24.37
CA CYS A 108 45.07 9.63 23.88
C CYS A 108 45.79 10.97 24.07
N MET A 109 45.17 12.11 23.73
CA MET A 109 45.82 13.40 23.91
C MET A 109 46.03 13.72 25.38
N TYR A 110 45.01 13.54 26.22
CA TYR A 110 45.09 13.92 27.63
C TYR A 110 46.04 12.99 28.38
N VAL A 111 45.92 11.67 28.20
CA VAL A 111 46.82 10.70 28.86
C VAL A 111 48.24 10.85 28.32
N CYS A 112 48.46 10.90 27.00
CA CYS A 112 49.83 11.05 26.48
C CYS A 112 50.43 12.39 26.88
N MET A 113 49.70 13.50 26.77
CA MET A 113 50.23 14.81 27.15
C MET A 113 50.47 14.90 28.66
N TYR A 114 49.51 14.50 29.49
CA TYR A 114 49.73 14.54 30.94
C TYR A 114 50.83 13.59 31.35
N VAL A 115 50.78 12.32 30.96
CA VAL A 115 51.78 11.35 31.40
C VAL A 115 53.16 11.73 30.87
N CYS A 116 53.31 12.09 29.58
CA CYS A 116 54.60 12.52 29.06
C CYS A 116 55.08 13.82 29.73
N MET A 117 54.25 14.86 29.83
CA MET A 117 54.66 16.11 30.45
C MET A 117 54.97 15.94 31.93
N TYR A 118 54.10 15.28 32.69
CA TYR A 118 54.29 15.10 34.12
C TYR A 118 55.48 14.20 34.38
N VAL A 119 55.56 13.03 33.75
CA VAL A 119 56.68 12.10 33.97
C VAL A 119 57.99 12.71 33.48
N CYS A 120 58.06 13.28 32.28
CA CYS A 120 59.30 13.90 31.81
C CYS A 120 59.68 15.10 32.67
N MET A 121 58.76 16.01 32.99
CA MET A 121 59.10 17.19 33.80
C MET A 121 59.46 16.81 35.23
N TYR A 122 58.64 15.99 35.91
CA TYR A 122 58.96 15.60 37.28
C TYR A 122 60.22 14.78 37.34
N VAL A 123 60.33 13.72 36.54
CA VAL A 123 61.50 12.83 36.62
C VAL A 123 62.76 13.57 36.19
N CYS A 124 62.75 14.33 35.09
CA CYS A 124 63.94 15.08 34.71
C CYS A 124 64.30 16.15 35.75
N MET A 125 63.33 16.93 36.26
CA MET A 125 63.63 17.97 37.24
C MET A 125 64.08 17.36 38.57
N TYR A 126 63.40 16.35 39.11
CA TYR A 126 63.77 15.73 40.38
C TYR A 126 65.11 15.02 40.26
N VAL A 127 65.31 14.21 39.22
CA VAL A 127 66.56 13.46 39.05
C VAL A 127 67.70 14.43 38.78
N CYS A 128 67.55 15.43 37.90
CA CYS A 128 68.61 16.42 37.68
C CYS A 128 68.91 17.21 38.96
N MET A 129 67.90 17.68 39.70
CA MET A 129 68.13 18.42 40.95
C MET A 129 68.79 17.55 42.02
N TYR A 130 68.31 16.32 42.24
CA TYR A 130 68.90 15.43 43.23
C TYR A 130 70.32 15.03 42.86
N VAL A 131 70.55 14.66 41.61
CA VAL A 131 71.89 14.27 41.14
C VAL A 131 72.83 15.46 41.17
N CYS A 132 72.42 16.66 40.73
CA CYS A 132 73.24 17.86 40.84
C CYS A 132 73.56 18.21 42.30
N MET A 133 72.59 18.16 43.20
CA MET A 133 72.81 18.42 44.63
C MET A 133 73.74 17.39 45.26
N TYR A 134 73.56 16.10 44.96
CA TYR A 134 74.44 15.05 45.46
C TYR A 134 75.86 15.23 44.92
N VAL A 135 76.02 15.43 43.61
CA VAL A 135 77.34 15.62 43.00
C VAL A 135 78.02 16.89 43.55
N CYS A 136 77.31 18.01 43.68
CA CYS A 136 77.87 19.23 44.29
C CYS A 136 78.28 19.01 45.75
N MET A 137 77.49 18.28 46.55
CA MET A 137 77.84 17.95 47.94
C MET A 137 79.09 17.06 48.04
N TYR A 138 79.27 16.10 47.13
CA TYR A 138 80.41 15.19 47.14
C TYR A 138 81.68 15.75 46.49
N VAL A 139 81.56 16.73 45.59
CA VAL A 139 82.70 17.35 44.90
C VAL A 139 83.17 18.63 45.62
N CYS A 140 82.32 19.31 46.38
CA CYS A 140 82.68 20.49 47.19
C CYS A 140 83.10 20.16 48.63
N MET A 141 83.18 18.88 49.01
CA MET A 141 83.80 18.36 50.24
C MET A 141 85.18 17.80 49.90
#